data_AF-A0A2D6XA88-F1
#
_entry.id   AF-A0A2D6XA88-F1
#
_cell.length_a   1.000
_cell.length_b   1.000
_cell.length_c   1.000
_cell.angle_alpha   90.00
_cell.angle_beta   90.00
_cell.angle_gamma   90.00
#
_symmetry.space_group_name_H-M   'P 1'
#
loop_
_entity.id
_entity.type
_entity.pdbx_description
1 polymer ?
#
loop_
_entity_poly.entity_id
_entity_poly.type
_entity_poly.pdbx_seq_one_letter_code
_entity_poly.pdbx_strand_id
1 'polypeptide(L)'
;MALEKTESLRHEVEPNGTVFVVTRGDVLEDGKVIASNPPHRKPINPGDDYSGEADETKAICAAVQTDEVKAAYAADQAARDAAEAAAAAPAAEEAPAEESSEEESSE
;
A
#
# COMPACT_ATOMS: atom_id res chain seq x y z
N MET A 1 4.45 22.73 38.34
CA MET A 1 4.82 21.84 37.22
C MET A 1 3.52 21.26 36.67
N ALA A 2 3.08 21.78 35.52
CA ALA A 2 1.93 21.26 34.79
C ALA A 2 2.46 20.72 33.46
N LEU A 3 2.30 19.42 33.26
CA LEU A 3 2.62 18.75 32.01
C LEU A 3 1.36 18.68 31.18
N GLU A 4 1.40 19.21 29.96
CA GLU A 4 0.29 19.20 29.01
C GLU A 4 0.66 18.30 27.82
N LYS A 5 -0.27 17.45 27.39
CA LYS A 5 -0.09 16.60 26.22
C LYS A 5 -0.96 17.14 25.08
N THR A 6 -0.33 17.53 23.99
CA THR A 6 -1.03 17.95 22.77
C THR A 6 -0.89 16.89 21.70
N GLU A 7 -1.96 16.65 20.95
CA GLU A 7 -1.95 15.76 19.80
C GLU A 7 -2.34 16.56 18.56
N SER A 8 -1.57 16.39 17.49
CA SER A 8 -1.79 17.03 16.21
C SER A 8 -1.98 15.98 15.12
N LEU A 9 -2.97 16.21 14.28
CA LEU A 9 -3.31 15.37 13.14
C LEU A 9 -2.96 16.12 11.84
N ARG A 10 -2.30 15.44 10.92
CA ARG A 10 -2.00 15.94 9.57
C ARG A 10 -2.38 14.88 8.55
N HIS A 11 -2.94 15.31 7.44
CA HIS A 11 -3.29 14.45 6.31
C HIS A 11 -2.43 14.77 5.10
N GLU A 12 -1.89 13.73 4.48
CA GLU A 12 -1.14 13.83 3.23
C GLU A 12 -1.86 12.96 2.18
N VAL A 13 -2.09 13.51 0.98
CA VAL A 13 -2.81 12.81 -0.09
C VAL A 13 -1.84 12.51 -1.21
N GLU A 14 -1.71 11.23 -1.57
CA GLU A 14 -0.91 10.80 -2.71
C GLU A 14 -1.70 10.83 -4.02
N PRO A 15 -1.01 10.93 -5.18
CA PRO A 15 -1.66 10.97 -6.49
C PRO A 15 -2.49 9.72 -6.83
N ASN A 16 -2.17 8.58 -6.22
CA ASN A 16 -2.90 7.31 -6.35
C ASN A 16 -4.21 7.28 -5.53
N GLY A 17 -4.51 8.33 -4.77
CA GLY A 17 -5.68 8.41 -3.89
C GLY A 17 -5.48 7.82 -2.50
N THR A 18 -4.29 7.35 -2.15
CA THR A 18 -3.96 6.92 -0.80
C THR A 18 -3.84 8.14 0.12
N VAL A 19 -4.52 8.08 1.27
CA VAL A 19 -4.49 9.13 2.29
C VAL A 19 -3.63 8.65 3.45
N PHE A 20 -2.63 9.43 3.83
CA PHE A 20 -1.82 9.17 5.01
C PHE A 20 -2.30 10.03 6.17
N VAL A 21 -2.68 9.38 7.27
CA VAL A 21 -2.96 10.04 8.53
C VAL A 21 -1.68 10.04 9.35
N VAL A 22 -1.15 11.24 9.62
CA VAL A 22 0.08 11.46 10.39
C VAL A 22 -0.30 12.01 11.75
N THR A 23 -0.09 11.21 12.80
CA THR A 23 -0.36 11.59 14.19
C THR A 23 0.94 11.92 14.90
N ARG A 24 1.01 13.11 15.52
CA ARG A 24 2.13 13.53 16.35
C ARG A 24 1.65 14.00 17.72
N GLY A 25 2.22 13.42 18.76
CA GLY A 25 2.02 13.84 20.15
C GLY A 25 3.21 14.62 20.66
N ASP A 26 2.97 15.78 21.26
CA ASP A 26 3.97 16.61 21.92
C ASP A 26 3.61 16.78 23.41
N VAL A 27 4.61 16.80 24.27
CA VAL A 27 4.48 17.04 25.71
C VAL A 27 5.10 18.39 26.03
N LEU A 28 4.32 19.27 26.64
CA LEU A 28 4.71 20.62 27.01
C LEU A 28 4.83 20.76 28.52
N GLU A 29 5.83 21.51 28.95
CA GLU A 29 5.96 22.03 30.31
C GLU A 29 6.07 23.55 30.23
N ASP A 30 5.16 24.25 30.92
CA ASP A 30 5.08 25.72 30.92
C ASP A 30 5.07 26.32 29.49
N GLY A 31 4.36 25.66 28.56
CA GLY A 31 4.23 26.07 27.16
C GLY A 31 5.44 25.78 26.27
N LYS A 32 6.49 25.13 26.79
CA LYS A 32 7.63 24.67 25.99
C LYS A 32 7.55 23.17 25.74
N VAL A 33 7.75 22.76 24.49
CA VAL A 33 7.86 21.35 24.12
C VAL A 33 9.11 20.76 24.78
N ILE A 34 8.91 19.79 25.68
CA ILE A 34 9.99 19.07 26.37
C ILE A 34 10.24 17.69 25.76
N ALA A 35 9.22 17.12 25.12
CA ALA A 35 9.34 15.85 24.42
C ALA A 35 8.35 15.83 23.25
N SER A 36 8.78 15.24 22.14
CA SER A 36 7.96 14.96 20.97
C SER A 36 8.00 13.47 20.69
N ASN A 37 6.84 12.84 20.54
CA ASN A 37 6.77 11.49 20.02
C ASN A 37 6.98 11.55 18.50
N PRO A 38 7.77 10.63 17.90
CA PRO A 38 7.89 10.55 16.45
C PRO A 38 6.50 10.41 15.80
N PRO A 39 6.29 11.05 14.64
CA PRO A 39 5.01 10.98 13.95
C PRO A 39 4.77 9.56 13.42
N HIS A 40 3.60 9.01 13.68
CA HIS A 40 3.17 7.72 13.13
C HIS A 40 2.29 7.99 11.91
N ARG A 41 2.64 7.36 10.78
CA ARG A 41 1.87 7.44 9.54
C ARG A 41 1.02 6.17 9.38
N LYS A 42 -0.28 6.34 9.17
CA LYS A 42 -1.20 5.27 8.80
C LYS A 42 -1.66 5.49 7.36
N PRO A 43 -1.34 4.58 6.41
CA PRO A 43 -1.92 4.63 5.07
C PRO A 43 -3.38 4.17 5.11
N ILE A 44 -4.23 4.84 4.33
CA ILE A 44 -5.61 4.45 4.02
C ILE A 44 -5.69 4.41 2.49
N ASN A 45 -5.70 3.22 1.93
CA ASN A 45 -5.74 3.04 0.48
C ASN A 45 -7.17 3.24 -0.04
N PRO A 46 -7.33 3.51 -1.34
CA PRO A 46 -8.63 3.51 -2.00
C PRO A 46 -9.39 2.20 -1.77
N GLY A 47 -10.51 2.27 -1.06
CA GLY A 47 -11.36 1.11 -0.77
C GLY A 47 -11.16 0.46 0.61
N ASP A 48 -10.21 0.95 1.41
CA ASP A 48 -10.07 0.53 2.81
C ASP A 48 -11.23 1.05 3.69
N ASP A 49 -11.56 0.32 4.76
CA ASP A 49 -12.54 0.79 5.75
C ASP A 49 -11.91 1.85 6.68
N TYR A 50 -12.51 3.04 6.69
CA TYR A 50 -12.12 4.17 7.55
C TYR A 50 -13.25 4.59 8.51
N SER A 51 -14.20 3.69 8.79
CA SER A 51 -15.33 3.95 9.68
C SER A 51 -14.93 4.31 11.13
N GLY A 52 -13.78 3.81 11.58
CA GLY A 52 -13.20 4.09 12.91
C GLY A 52 -12.34 5.36 12.99
N GLU A 53 -12.15 6.09 11.90
CA GLU A 53 -11.29 7.28 11.87
C GLU A 53 -11.99 8.57 12.35
N ALA A 54 -11.20 9.63 12.55
CA ALA A 54 -11.70 10.97 12.85
C ALA A 54 -12.57 11.52 11.70
N ASP A 55 -13.55 12.38 12.02
CA ASP A 55 -14.48 12.94 11.03
C ASP A 55 -13.77 13.73 9.91
N GLU A 56 -12.68 14.41 10.23
CA GLU A 56 -11.84 15.11 9.25
C GLU A 56 -11.20 14.12 8.26
N THR A 57 -10.64 13.02 8.76
CA THR A 57 -10.07 11.95 7.92
C THR A 57 -11.14 11.36 7.01
N LYS A 58 -12.34 11.06 7.55
CA LYS A 58 -13.47 10.54 6.79
C LYS A 58 -13.87 11.47 5.64
N ALA A 59 -13.96 12.77 5.90
CA ALA A 59 -14.30 13.76 4.90
C ALA A 59 -13.26 13.82 3.77
N ILE A 60 -11.97 13.75 4.10
CA ILE A 60 -10.88 13.74 3.12
C ILE A 60 -10.91 12.47 2.28
N CYS A 61 -11.03 11.29 2.92
CA CYS A 61 -11.12 10.02 2.22
C CYS A 61 -12.33 9.98 1.28
N ALA A 62 -13.50 10.48 1.71
CA ALA A 62 -14.69 10.55 0.87
C ALA A 62 -14.54 11.51 -0.33
N ALA A 63 -13.80 12.61 -0.17
CA ALA A 63 -13.56 13.58 -1.24
C ALA A 63 -12.52 13.09 -2.27
N VAL A 64 -11.48 12.37 -1.81
CA VAL A 64 -10.36 11.93 -2.65
C VAL A 64 -10.64 10.58 -3.31
N GLN A 65 -11.19 9.62 -2.56
CA GLN A 65 -11.41 8.24 -3.02
C GLN A 65 -12.74 8.11 -3.77
N THR A 66 -12.82 8.77 -4.92
CA THR A 66 -13.91 8.59 -5.88
C THR A 66 -13.89 7.17 -6.46
N ASP A 67 -15.01 6.73 -7.06
CA ASP A 67 -15.10 5.38 -7.60
C ASP A 67 -14.13 5.13 -8.77
N GLU A 68 -13.81 6.18 -9.54
CA GLU A 68 -12.77 6.12 -10.58
C GLU A 68 -11.38 5.87 -10.00
N VAL A 69 -11.03 6.56 -8.90
CA VAL A 69 -9.74 6.40 -8.21
C VAL A 69 -9.62 5.00 -7.58
N LYS A 70 -10.70 4.49 -6.98
CA LYS A 70 -10.74 3.11 -6.46
C LYS A 70 -10.52 2.08 -7.56
N ALA A 71 -11.18 2.24 -8.70
CA ALA A 71 -11.01 1.35 -9.84
C ALA A 71 -9.58 1.39 -10.41
N ALA A 72 -9.00 2.59 -10.55
CA ALA A 72 -7.62 2.76 -11.00
C ALA A 72 -6.61 2.14 -10.03
N TYR A 73 -6.81 2.32 -8.72
CA TYR A 73 -5.95 1.73 -7.70
C TYR A 73 -6.02 0.20 -7.71
N ALA A 74 -7.22 -0.38 -7.80
CA ALA A 74 -7.39 -1.83 -7.90
C ALA A 74 -6.73 -2.42 -9.15
N ALA A 75 -6.80 -1.72 -10.28
CA ALA A 75 -6.12 -2.12 -11.52
C ALA A 75 -4.59 -2.06 -11.39
N ASP A 76 -4.05 -1.03 -10.74
CA ASP A 76 -2.61 -0.91 -10.46
C ASP A 76 -2.11 -2.05 -9.56
N GLN A 77 -2.83 -2.36 -8.47
CA GLN A 77 -2.50 -3.48 -7.59
C GLN A 77 -2.51 -4.80 -8.37
N ALA A 78 -3.58 -5.09 -9.11
CA ALA A 78 -3.67 -6.31 -9.92
C ALA A 78 -2.54 -6.42 -10.94
N ALA A 79 -2.11 -5.32 -11.56
CA ALA A 79 -0.97 -5.31 -12.48
C ALA A 79 0.36 -5.62 -11.77
N ARG A 80 0.54 -5.13 -10.53
CA ARG A 80 1.74 -5.39 -9.71
C ARG A 80 1.77 -6.83 -9.22
N ASP A 81 0.65 -7.34 -8.75
CA ASP A 81 0.49 -8.75 -8.36
C ASP A 81 0.74 -9.69 -9.55
N ALA A 82 0.23 -9.34 -10.73
CA ALA A 82 0.48 -10.10 -11.96
C ALA A 82 1.95 -10.03 -12.41
N ALA A 83 2.61 -8.88 -12.25
CA ALA A 83 4.03 -8.72 -12.57
C ALA A 83 4.92 -9.53 -11.60
N GLU A 84 4.57 -9.58 -10.31
CA GLU A 84 5.26 -10.40 -9.32
C GLU A 84 5.05 -11.91 -9.58
N ALA A 85 3.83 -12.31 -9.94
CA ALA A 85 3.54 -13.68 -10.33
C ALA A 85 4.28 -14.12 -11.61
N ALA A 86 4.44 -13.22 -12.59
CA ALA A 86 5.21 -13.48 -13.81
C ALA A 86 6.72 -13.60 -13.55
N ALA A 87 7.25 -12.92 -12.53
CA ALA A 87 8.65 -13.05 -12.12
C ALA A 87 8.94 -14.34 -11.32
N ALA A 88 7.89 -14.98 -10.78
CA ALA A 88 8.01 -16.20 -9.96
C ALA A 88 7.79 -17.52 -10.73
N ALA A 89 7.54 -17.49 -12.05
CA ALA A 89 7.40 -18.70 -12.86
C ALA A 89 8.79 -19.26 -13.28
N PRO A 90 9.15 -20.50 -12.89
CA PRO A 90 10.49 -21.03 -13.03
C PRO A 90 10.84 -21.44 -14.47
N ALA A 91 12.14 -21.46 -14.76
CA ALA A 91 12.73 -22.11 -15.92
C ALA A 91 12.20 -23.54 -16.11
N ALA A 92 11.30 -23.73 -17.07
CA ALA A 92 10.88 -25.02 -17.56
C ALA A 92 10.37 -24.87 -19.01
N GLU A 93 11.29 -24.73 -19.96
CA GLU A 93 11.06 -25.16 -21.35
C GLU A 93 12.41 -25.34 -22.07
N GLU A 94 12.94 -26.55 -22.03
CA GLU A 94 13.46 -27.18 -23.25
C GLU A 94 13.28 -28.69 -23.12
N ALA A 95 12.10 -29.17 -23.52
CA ALA A 95 12.00 -30.46 -24.18
C ALA A 95 11.68 -30.13 -25.65
N PRO A 96 12.31 -30.82 -26.60
CA PRO A 96 11.41 -31.62 -27.42
C PRO A 96 11.96 -33.00 -27.81
N ALA A 97 10.97 -33.85 -28.10
CA ALA A 97 10.97 -34.89 -29.12
C ALA A 97 11.79 -36.17 -28.86
N GLU A 98 11.02 -37.23 -28.56
CA GLU A 98 11.23 -38.53 -29.19
C GLU A 98 11.53 -38.36 -30.69
N GLU A 99 12.65 -38.93 -31.15
CA GLU A 99 12.75 -39.49 -32.49
C GLU A 99 12.97 -40.99 -32.32
N SER A 100 11.88 -41.75 -32.39
CA SER A 100 11.91 -43.15 -32.75
C SER A 100 12.30 -43.22 -34.23
N SER A 101 13.52 -43.68 -34.52
CA SER A 101 13.94 -44.14 -35.84
C SER A 101 14.39 -45.60 -35.73
N GLU A 102 13.43 -46.52 -35.80
CA GLU A 102 13.67 -47.85 -36.35
C GLU A 102 13.90 -47.69 -37.86
N GLU A 103 15.09 -48.02 -38.35
CA GLU A 103 15.23 -48.64 -39.67
C GLU A 103 16.27 -49.76 -39.58
N GLU A 104 15.80 -50.96 -39.91
CA GLU A 104 16.57 -52.18 -40.06
C GLU A 104 17.70 -52.05 -41.09
N SER A 105 18.74 -52.89 -40.95
CA SER A 105 19.15 -53.87 -41.99
C SER A 105 20.65 -54.15 -41.99
N SER A 106 20.99 -55.45 -41.83
CA SER A 106 22.09 -56.22 -42.45
C SER A 106 23.53 -55.67 -42.32
N GLU A 107 24.55 -56.41 -41.85
CA GLU A 107 25.03 -57.75 -42.25
C GLU A 107 26.14 -58.24 -41.31
#